data_AF-A0A179EUE4-F1
#
_entry.id   AF-A0A179EUE4-F1
#
_cell.length_a   1.000
_cell.length_b   1.000
_cell.length_c   1.000
_cell.angle_alpha   90.00
_cell.angle_beta   90.00
_cell.angle_gamma   90.00
#
_symmetry.space_group_name_H-M   'P 1'
#
loop_
_entity.id
_entity.type
_entity.pdbx_description
1 polymer ?
#
loop_
_entity_poly.entity_id
_entity_poly.type
_entity_poly.pdbx_seq_one_letter_code
_entity_poly.pdbx_strand_id
1 'polypeptide(L)' 'MNRLKRTEGQIRGIQKMIENEQECIDVITQLTAVRSSIDRVMGMIVADNLKNCFENPETNPEEQSKKLEQAINMIIKK' A
#
# COMPACT_ATOMS: atom_id res chain seq x y z
N MET A 1 2.46 1.71 -10.40
CA MET A 1 2.17 0.45 -11.13
C MET A 1 3.26 -0.62 -11.02
N ASN A 2 4.55 -0.32 -11.27
CA ASN A 2 5.63 -1.34 -11.26
C ASN A 2 5.78 -2.16 -9.95
N ARG A 3 5.52 -1.54 -8.79
CA ARG A 3 5.58 -2.22 -7.48
C ARG A 3 4.48 -3.28 -7.32
N LEU A 4 3.26 -2.98 -7.78
CA LEU A 4 2.13 -3.91 -7.72
C LEU A 4 2.35 -5.12 -8.63
N LYS A 5 2.86 -4.91 -9.85
CA LYS A 5 3.24 -6.00 -10.77
C LYS A 5 4.29 -6.93 -10.14
N ARG A 6 5.27 -6.36 -9.42
CA ARG A 6 6.27 -7.17 -8.70
C ARG A 6 5.63 -7.95 -7.55
N THR A 7 4.77 -7.33 -6.76
CA THR A 7 4.05 -7.99 -5.66
C THR A 7 3.15 -9.12 -6.18
N GLU A 8 2.49 -8.94 -7.32
CA GLU A 8 1.75 -10.00 -8.00
C GLU A 8 2.65 -11.19 -8.35
N GLY A 9 3.84 -10.94 -8.91
CA GLY A 9 4.83 -11.99 -9.18
C GLY A 9 5.29 -12.72 -7.91
N GLN A 10 5.47 -12.00 -6.80
CA GLN A 10 5.82 -12.60 -5.50
C GLN A 10 4.69 -13.50 -4.97
N ILE A 11 3.43 -13.05 -5.05
CA ILE A 11 2.26 -13.87 -4.67
C ILE A 11 2.24 -15.18 -5.46
N ARG A 12 2.43 -15.11 -6.79
CA ARG A 12 2.50 -16.31 -7.64
C ARG A 12 3.65 -17.24 -7.25
N GLY A 13 4.79 -16.68 -6.84
CA GLY A 13 5.92 -17.44 -6.30
C GLY A 13 5.53 -18.17 -5.01
N ILE A 14 4.89 -17.47 -4.07
CA ILE A 14 4.44 -18.02 -2.79
C ILE A 14 3.43 -19.16 -2.99
N GLN A 15 2.50 -19.02 -3.95
CA GLN A 15 1.57 -20.11 -4.29
C GLN A 15 2.32 -21.40 -4.65
N LYS A 16 3.35 -21.30 -5.49
CA LYS A 16 4.21 -22.45 -5.85
C LYS A 16 5.00 -22.99 -4.64
N MET A 17 5.44 -22.13 -3.73
CA MET A 17 6.12 -22.59 -2.51
C MET A 17 5.19 -23.47 -1.67
N ILE A 18 3.93 -23.06 -1.55
CA ILE A 18 2.89 -23.82 -0.82
C ILE A 18 2.57 -25.13 -1.54
N GLU A 19 2.37 -25.09 -2.87
CA GLU A 19 2.12 -26.29 -3.69
C GLU A 19 3.27 -27.32 -3.61
N ASN A 20 4.50 -26.83 -3.48
CA ASN A 20 5.70 -27.67 -3.35
C ASN A 20 6.02 -28.04 -1.88
N GLU A 21 5.10 -27.79 -0.95
CA GLU A 21 5.25 -28.11 0.48
C GLU A 21 6.55 -27.56 1.09
N GLN A 22 6.97 -26.36 0.69
CA GLN A 22 8.15 -25.72 1.26
C GLN A 22 7.94 -25.37 2.74
N GLU A 23 9.05 -25.23 3.46
CA GLU A 23 9.07 -24.93 4.88
C GLU A 23 8.21 -23.71 5.24
N CYS A 24 7.41 -23.86 6.29
CA CYS A 24 6.45 -22.82 6.72
C CYS A 24 7.15 -21.48 7.00
N ILE A 25 8.35 -21.52 7.58
CA ILE A 25 9.13 -20.32 7.89
C ILE A 25 9.50 -19.52 6.63
N ASP A 26 9.79 -20.21 5.53
CA ASP A 26 10.16 -19.57 4.26
C ASP A 26 8.93 -18.93 3.60
N VAL A 27 7.79 -19.64 3.61
CA VAL A 27 6.50 -19.12 3.11
C VAL A 27 6.09 -17.86 3.89
N ILE A 28 6.15 -17.90 5.22
CA ILE A 28 5.82 -16.75 6.09
C ILE A 28 6.78 -15.58 5.87
N THR A 29 8.07 -15.86 5.65
CA THR A 29 9.06 -14.83 5.32
C THR A 29 8.69 -14.11 4.02
N GLN A 30 8.31 -14.84 2.97
CA GLN A 30 7.89 -14.24 1.70
C GLN A 30 6.57 -13.46 1.82
N LEU A 31 5.59 -13.99 2.58
CA LEU A 31 4.34 -13.27 2.86
C LEU A 31 4.58 -11.95 3.59
N THR A 32 5.53 -11.93 4.53
CA THR A 32 5.90 -10.71 5.27
C THR A 32 6.58 -9.68 4.35
N ALA A 33 7.39 -10.15 3.39
CA ALA A 33 7.97 -9.29 2.36
C ALA A 33 6.88 -8.68 1.45
N VAL A 34 5.87 -9.48 1.08
CA VAL A 34 4.71 -9.00 0.31
C VAL A 34 3.93 -7.95 1.08
N ARG A 35 3.59 -8.21 2.35
CA ARG A 35 2.92 -7.25 3.24
C ARG A 35 3.67 -5.92 3.28
N SER A 36 4.99 -5.98 3.51
CA SER A 36 5.85 -4.80 3.54
C SER A 36 5.87 -4.03 2.21
N SER A 37 5.78 -4.73 1.08
CA SER A 37 5.69 -4.11 -0.25
C SER A 37 4.35 -3.38 -0.43
N ILE A 38 3.24 -4.00 0.00
CA ILE A 38 1.89 -3.42 -0.06
C ILE A 38 1.81 -2.18 0.83
N ASP A 39 2.28 -2.26 2.08
CA ASP A 39 2.32 -1.13 3.01
C ASP A 39 3.03 0.10 2.41
N ARG A 40 4.15 -0.12 1.72
CA ARG A 40 4.86 0.95 1.01
C ARG A 40 4.05 1.53 -0.15
N VAL A 41 3.35 0.70 -0.91
CA VAL A 41 2.50 1.19 -2.02
C VAL A 41 1.33 2.00 -1.49
N MET A 42 0.67 1.53 -0.42
CA MET A 42 -0.39 2.29 0.26
C MET A 42 0.13 3.66 0.72
N GLY A 43 1.26 3.70 1.42
CA GLY A 43 1.87 4.95 1.86
C GLY A 43 2.21 5.90 0.71
N MET A 44 2.69 5.39 -0.43
CA MET A 44 2.95 6.21 -1.61
C MET A 44 1.67 6.83 -2.19
N ILE A 45 0.57 6.07 -2.25
CA ILE A 45 -0.72 6.56 -2.75
C ILE A 45 -1.26 7.67 -1.85
N VAL A 46 -1.21 7.46 -0.53
CA VAL A 46 -1.70 8.48 0.41
C VAL A 46 -0.80 9.72 0.40
N ALA A 47 0.52 9.57 0.30
CA ALA A 47 1.44 10.70 0.17
C ALA A 47 1.18 11.51 -1.11
N ASP A 48 0.91 10.85 -2.23
CA ASP A 48 0.55 11.49 -3.50
C ASP A 48 -0.80 12.23 -3.40
N ASN A 49 -1.78 11.63 -2.72
CA ASN A 49 -3.06 12.28 -2.45
C ASN A 49 -2.90 13.52 -1.57
N LEU A 50 -2.10 13.45 -0.48
CA LEU A 50 -1.78 14.60 0.36
C LEU A 50 -1.09 15.71 -0.42
N LYS A 51 -0.10 15.34 -1.25
CA LYS A 51 0.59 16.29 -2.12
C LYS A 51 -0.39 16.99 -3.06
N ASN A 52 -1.31 16.26 -3.66
CA ASN A 52 -2.36 16.81 -4.52
C ASN A 52 -3.28 17.78 -3.76
N CYS A 53 -3.60 17.54 -2.49
CA CYS A 53 -4.36 18.49 -1.67
C CYS A 53 -3.64 19.84 -1.49
N PHE A 54 -2.31 19.86 -1.49
CA PHE A 54 -1.52 21.10 -1.40
C PHE A 54 -1.31 21.78 -2.75
N GLU A 55 -1.06 21.00 -3.80
CA GLU A 55 -0.82 21.53 -5.15
C GLU A 55 -2.11 22.01 -5.83
N ASN A 56 -3.24 21.39 -5.50
CA ASN A 56 -4.57 21.69 -6.05
C ASN A 56 -5.59 21.86 -4.91
N PRO A 57 -5.53 22.97 -4.16
CA PRO A 57 -6.43 23.22 -3.05
C PRO A 57 -7.86 23.53 -3.53
N GLU A 58 -8.85 23.09 -2.76
CA GLU A 58 -10.24 23.46 -3.00
C GLU A 58 -10.48 24.94 -2.65
N THR A 59 -11.40 25.59 -3.38
CA THR A 59 -11.78 26.99 -3.11
C THR A 59 -12.56 27.11 -1.81
N ASN A 60 -13.33 26.08 -1.44
CA ASN A 60 -14.07 26.03 -0.19
C ASN A 60 -13.17 25.48 0.95
N PRO A 61 -12.91 26.28 2.01
CA PRO A 61 -12.09 25.84 3.14
C PRO A 61 -12.61 24.58 3.85
N GLU A 62 -13.94 24.40 3.92
CA GLU A 62 -14.54 23.24 4.58
C GLU A 62 -14.30 21.94 3.78
N GLU A 63 -14.42 22.03 2.45
CA GLU A 63 -14.13 20.89 1.56
C GLU A 63 -12.64 20.54 1.58
N GLN A 64 -11.75 21.55 1.59
CA GLN A 64 -10.32 21.35 1.72
C GLN A 64 -9.97 20.63 3.04
N SER A 65 -10.55 21.08 4.16
CA SER A 65 -10.34 20.46 5.47
C SER A 65 -10.78 19.00 5.48
N LYS A 66 -11.97 18.72 4.93
CA LYS A 66 -12.51 17.36 4.83
C LYS A 66 -11.62 16.44 3.99
N LYS A 67 -11.12 16.92 2.85
CA LYS A 67 -10.23 16.16 1.96
C LYS A 67 -8.90 15.84 2.65
N LEU A 68 -8.34 16.80 3.39
CA LEU A 68 -7.12 16.61 4.18
C LEU A 68 -7.32 15.60 5.32
N GLU A 69 -8.41 15.72 6.08
CA GLU A 69 -8.76 14.75 7.13
C GLU A 69 -8.93 13.33 6.59
N GLN A 70 -9.57 13.17 5.43
CA GLN A 70 -9.70 11.87 4.78
C GLN A 70 -8.32 11.26 4.47
N ALA A 71 -7.41 12.03 3.88
CA ALA A 71 -6.07 11.57 3.56
C ALA A 71 -5.26 11.21 4.81
N ILE A 72 -5.34 12.01 5.87
CA ILE A 72 -4.69 11.75 7.17
C ILE A 72 -5.23 10.44 7.79
N ASN A 73 -6.54 10.24 7.75
CA ASN A 73 -7.18 9.06 8.31
C ASN A 73 -6.76 7.76 7.61
N MET A 74 -6.38 7.82 6.33
CA MET A 74 -5.84 6.66 5.60
C MET A 74 -4.45 6.21 6.10
N ILE A 75 -3.68 7.08 6.77
CA ILE A 75 -2.38 6.73 7.37
C ILE A 75 -2.54 6.23 8.82
N ILE A 76 -3.43 6.86 9.57
CA ILE A 76 -3.56 6.64 11.02
C ILE A 76 -4.35 5.37 11.34
N LYS A 77 -5.36 5.01 10.52
CA LYS A 77 -6.06 3.73 10.66
C LYS A 77 -5.20 2.60 10.11
N LYS A 78 -4.27 2.11 10.94
CA LYS A 78 -3.72 0.75 10.81
C LYS A 78 -4.65 -0.26 11.47
#